data_AF-A0A839IW99-F1
#
_entry.id   AF-A0A839IW99-F1
#
_cell.length_a   1.000
_cell.length_b   1.000
_cell.length_c   1.000
_cell.angle_alpha   90.00
_cell.angle_beta   90.00
_cell.angle_gamma   90.00
#
_symmetry.space_group_name_H-M   'P 1'
#
loop_
_entity.id
_entity.type
_entity.pdbx_description
1 polymer ?
#
loop_
_entity_poly.entity_id
_entity_poly.type
_entity_poly.pdbx_seq_one_letter_code
_entity_poly.pdbx_strand_id
1 'polypeptide(L)'
;MVTNPVLTLSVLSQNDPGTRYSSRLTCSLLNYNGGFLADGSSATDISIPVTDISPDSKASWFLLPEDDIHQTSITLVISCPDDPTYPACPIIVRGSDILKQLDCNSSKTKVYQRGAYGITGHAEVSERGPVFVITAGIYNPH
;
A
#
# COMPACT_ATOMS: atom_id res chain seq x y z
N MET A 1 5.16 -14.80 -24.33
CA MET A 1 4.74 -15.42 -23.05
C MET A 1 3.68 -14.52 -22.47
N VAL A 2 2.47 -15.04 -22.22
CA VAL A 2 1.43 -14.27 -21.54
C VAL A 2 1.81 -14.31 -20.06
N THR A 3 2.41 -13.23 -19.56
CA THR A 3 2.62 -13.07 -18.13
C THR A 3 1.27 -12.78 -17.49
N ASN A 4 0.80 -13.68 -16.62
CA ASN A 4 -0.40 -13.41 -15.82
C ASN A 4 -0.17 -12.12 -15.02
N PRO A 5 -1.10 -11.16 -15.08
CA PRO A 5 -0.93 -9.89 -14.40
C PRO A 5 -0.86 -10.09 -12.90
N VAL A 6 0.15 -9.50 -12.25
CA VAL A 6 0.35 -9.55 -10.80
C VAL A 6 -0.23 -8.29 -10.19
N LEU A 7 -1.05 -8.42 -9.14
CA LEU A 7 -1.42 -7.27 -8.33
C LEU A 7 -0.28 -6.98 -7.35
N THR A 8 0.37 -5.84 -7.52
CA THR A 8 1.44 -5.40 -6.60
C THR A 8 0.91 -4.35 -5.65
N LEU A 9 1.07 -4.57 -4.34
CA LEU A 9 0.82 -3.55 -3.31
C LEU A 9 2.15 -3.17 -2.67
N SER A 10 2.48 -1.88 -2.65
CA SER A 10 3.64 -1.37 -1.97
C SER A 10 3.24 -0.37 -0.89
N VAL A 11 3.93 -0.39 0.24
CA VAL A 11 3.74 0.53 1.35
C VAL A 11 5.08 1.14 1.71
N LEU A 12 5.09 2.47 1.85
CA LEU A 12 6.25 3.25 2.23
C LEU A 12 5.83 4.38 3.17
N SER A 13 6.78 4.91 3.92
CA SER A 13 6.58 6.10 4.74
C SER A 13 7.39 7.26 4.19
N GLN A 14 6.78 8.44 4.14
CA GLN A 14 7.48 9.71 4.03
C GLN A 14 7.73 10.28 5.41
N ASN A 15 8.77 11.09 5.57
CA ASN A 15 9.11 11.77 6.82
C ASN A 15 8.85 13.27 6.70
N ASP A 16 7.61 13.62 6.36
CA ASP A 16 7.23 15.01 6.15
C ASP A 16 7.45 15.85 7.42
N PRO A 17 8.03 17.06 7.30
CA PRO A 17 8.18 17.98 8.41
C PRO A 17 6.83 18.25 9.09
N GLY A 18 6.67 17.77 10.33
CA GLY A 18 5.41 17.87 11.09
C GLY A 18 4.81 16.52 11.48
N THR A 19 5.29 15.41 10.92
CA THR A 19 4.92 14.06 11.34
C THR A 19 5.91 13.50 12.35
N ARG A 20 5.43 12.88 13.44
CA ARG A 20 6.29 12.33 14.52
C ARG A 20 6.52 10.82 14.41
N TYR A 21 6.01 10.18 13.35
CA TYR A 21 5.73 8.74 13.35
C TYR A 21 6.31 7.99 12.17
N SER A 22 6.76 8.69 11.13
CA SER A 22 7.21 8.14 9.84
C SER A 22 8.18 6.96 9.97
N SER A 23 9.19 7.06 10.84
CA SER A 23 10.19 6.01 11.07
C SER A 23 9.75 4.89 12.01
N ARG A 24 8.53 4.97 12.54
CA ARG A 24 8.00 4.08 13.59
C ARG A 24 6.75 3.34 13.13
N LEU A 25 6.35 3.52 11.87
CA LEU A 25 5.17 2.86 11.35
C LEU A 25 5.45 1.39 11.04
N THR A 26 4.48 0.56 11.35
CA THR A 26 4.45 -0.85 10.97
C THR A 26 3.25 -1.10 10.07
N CYS A 27 3.41 -2.05 9.15
CA CYS A 27 2.35 -2.56 8.31
C CYS A 27 2.10 -4.03 8.65
N SER A 28 0.84 -4.35 8.95
CA SER A 28 0.36 -5.70 9.17
C SER A 28 -0.58 -6.11 8.03
N LEU A 29 -0.20 -7.13 7.27
CA LEU A 29 -1.06 -7.80 6.30
C LEU A 29 -2.09 -8.64 7.06
N LEU A 30 -3.37 -8.26 6.97
CA LEU A 30 -4.45 -8.95 7.68
C LEU A 30 -5.01 -10.13 6.88
N ASN A 31 -5.25 -9.93 5.58
CA ASN A 31 -5.80 -10.95 4.71
C ASN A 31 -5.57 -10.60 3.23
N TYR A 32 -5.65 -11.61 2.37
CA TYR A 32 -5.72 -11.46 0.92
C TYR A 32 -6.72 -12.47 0.34
N ASN A 33 -7.29 -12.16 -0.83
CA ASN A 33 -8.28 -13.02 -1.48
C ASN A 33 -8.12 -13.02 -3.01
N GLY A 34 -8.65 -14.06 -3.66
CA GLY A 34 -8.67 -14.19 -5.13
C GLY A 34 -7.32 -14.60 -5.75
N GLY A 35 -6.42 -15.17 -4.95
CA GLY A 35 -5.08 -15.55 -5.39
C GLY A 35 -4.16 -15.96 -4.26
N PHE A 36 -2.87 -16.07 -4.57
CA PHE A 36 -1.81 -16.43 -3.61
C PHE A 36 -0.65 -15.44 -3.66
N LEU A 37 0.00 -15.23 -2.52
CA LEU A 37 1.18 -14.38 -2.44
C LEU A 37 2.39 -15.08 -3.08
N ALA A 38 3.06 -14.39 -3.99
CA ALA A 38 4.27 -14.87 -4.61
C ALA A 38 5.48 -14.73 -3.67
N ASP A 39 6.48 -15.57 -3.91
CA ASP A 39 7.80 -15.43 -3.31
C ASP A 39 8.37 -14.04 -3.56
N GLY A 40 9.06 -13.51 -2.53
CA GLY A 40 9.55 -12.13 -2.51
C GLY A 40 8.55 -11.11 -1.95
N SER A 41 7.33 -11.53 -1.61
CA SER A 41 6.43 -10.71 -0.79
C SER A 41 7.01 -10.48 0.60
N SER A 42 6.74 -9.30 1.16
CA SER A 42 7.15 -8.92 2.51
C SER A 42 6.44 -9.77 3.57
N ALA A 43 7.05 -9.84 4.76
CA ALA A 43 6.45 -10.51 5.92
C ALA A 43 5.06 -9.92 6.25
N THR A 44 4.26 -10.69 6.99
CA THR A 44 2.94 -10.22 7.42
C THR A 44 3.03 -8.98 8.29
N ASP A 45 4.01 -8.91 9.18
CA ASP A 45 4.25 -7.79 10.07
C ASP A 45 5.65 -7.23 9.82
N ILE A 46 5.72 -5.99 9.35
CA ILE A 46 6.98 -5.36 8.94
C ILE A 46 7.00 -3.88 9.28
N SER A 47 8.17 -3.38 9.68
CA SER A 47 8.42 -1.94 9.79
C SER A 47 8.40 -1.30 8.40
N ILE A 48 7.63 -0.22 8.25
CA ILE A 48 7.54 0.49 6.97
C ILE A 48 8.82 1.29 6.77
N PRO A 49 9.54 1.10 5.65
CA PRO A 49 10.74 1.88 5.38
C PRO A 49 10.40 3.35 5.09
N VAL A 50 11.31 4.23 5.52
CA VAL A 50 11.23 5.66 5.25
C VAL A 50 11.99 5.97 3.97
N THR A 51 11.29 6.55 2.98
CA THR A 51 11.87 6.81 1.65
C THR A 51 13.05 7.77 1.67
N ASP A 52 13.08 8.73 2.58
CA ASP A 52 14.18 9.70 2.67
C ASP A 52 15.50 9.05 3.11
N ILE A 53 15.41 7.87 3.75
CA ILE A 53 16.56 7.09 4.23
C ILE A 53 16.94 6.02 3.19
N SER A 54 15.94 5.43 2.54
CA SER A 54 16.15 4.41 1.51
C SER A 54 15.10 4.57 0.41
N PRO A 55 15.44 5.31 -0.66
CA PRO A 55 14.45 5.78 -1.66
C PRO A 55 13.80 4.64 -2.45
N ASP A 56 14.48 3.49 -2.54
CA ASP A 56 13.95 2.31 -3.22
C ASP A 56 13.30 1.29 -2.27
N SER A 57 13.39 1.51 -0.95
CA SER A 57 12.89 0.55 0.03
C SER A 57 11.39 0.76 0.27
N LYS A 58 10.65 -0.34 0.11
CA LYS A 58 9.22 -0.42 0.29
C LYS A 58 8.86 -1.82 0.79
N ALA A 59 7.85 -1.91 1.65
CA ALA A 59 7.21 -3.19 1.92
C ALA A 59 6.31 -3.51 0.72
N SER A 60 6.48 -4.67 0.09
CA SER A 60 5.74 -5.06 -1.11
C SER A 60 5.13 -6.44 -0.99
N TRP A 61 3.90 -6.59 -1.47
CA TRP A 61 3.21 -7.86 -1.63
C TRP A 61 2.81 -8.05 -3.09
N PHE A 62 3.04 -9.27 -3.59
CA PHE A 62 2.80 -9.64 -4.98
C PHE A 62 1.72 -10.72 -5.00
N LEU A 63 0.49 -10.33 -5.29
CA LEU A 63 -0.64 -11.25 -5.33
C LEU A 63 -0.84 -11.77 -6.76
N LEU A 64 -0.61 -13.07 -6.94
CA LEU A 64 -0.87 -13.79 -8.18
C LEU A 64 -2.35 -14.19 -8.20
N PRO A 65 -3.16 -13.65 -9.14
CA PRO A 65 -4.56 -14.02 -9.25
C PRO A 65 -4.70 -15.51 -9.58
N GLU A 66 -5.67 -16.18 -8.95
CA GLU A 66 -6.01 -17.57 -9.31
C GLU A 66 -6.71 -17.62 -10.67
N ASP A 67 -7.71 -16.77 -10.86
CA ASP A 67 -8.50 -16.67 -12.10
C ASP A 67 -8.44 -15.27 -12.72
N ASP A 68 -8.89 -14.26 -11.97
CA ASP A 68 -9.09 -12.90 -12.47
C ASP A 68 -8.61 -11.86 -11.45
N ILE A 69 -7.77 -10.94 -11.91
CA ILE A 69 -7.26 -9.82 -11.13
C ILE A 69 -8.38 -8.92 -10.60
N HIS A 70 -9.54 -8.84 -11.26
CA HIS A 70 -10.70 -8.08 -10.75
C HIS A 70 -11.25 -8.66 -9.43
N GLN A 71 -11.03 -9.94 -9.15
CA GLN A 71 -11.47 -10.62 -7.92
C GLN A 71 -10.44 -10.54 -6.79
N THR A 72 -9.26 -9.98 -7.05
CA THR A 72 -8.18 -9.92 -6.06
C THR A 72 -8.38 -8.80 -5.05
N SER A 73 -7.99 -9.05 -3.80
CA SER A 73 -7.90 -8.00 -2.79
C SER A 73 -6.82 -8.27 -1.77
N ILE A 74 -6.25 -7.20 -1.22
CA ILE A 74 -5.29 -7.22 -0.12
C ILE A 74 -5.81 -6.27 0.97
N THR A 75 -5.84 -6.74 2.21
CA THR A 75 -6.22 -5.96 3.38
C THR A 75 -5.03 -5.84 4.32
N LEU A 76 -4.69 -4.60 4.67
CA LEU A 76 -3.61 -4.30 5.62
C LEU A 76 -4.02 -3.25 6.64
N VAL A 77 -3.23 -3.13 7.71
CA VAL A 77 -3.33 -2.05 8.69
C VAL A 77 -1.96 -1.41 8.83
N ILE A 78 -1.97 -0.08 8.87
CA ILE A 78 -0.79 0.72 9.23
C ILE A 78 -1.00 1.22 10.65
N SER A 79 0.01 1.04 11.49
CA SER A 79 -0.04 1.41 12.91
C SER A 79 1.31 1.94 13.39
N CYS A 80 1.33 2.54 14.57
CA CYS A 80 2.56 2.91 15.28
C CYS A 80 2.59 2.12 16.59
N PRO A 81 3.42 1.07 16.73
CA PRO A 81 3.44 0.22 17.92
C PRO A 81 3.69 1.00 19.22
N ASP A 82 4.45 2.09 19.10
CA ASP A 82 4.83 2.92 20.24
C ASP A 82 3.87 4.10 20.51
N ASP A 83 2.84 4.28 19.68
CA ASP A 83 1.83 5.32 19.91
C ASP A 83 0.40 4.77 19.65
N PRO A 84 -0.34 4.45 20.71
CA PRO A 84 -1.71 3.93 20.59
C PRO A 84 -2.71 4.96 20.06
N THR A 85 -2.34 6.25 19.97
CA THR A 85 -3.19 7.29 19.38
C THR A 85 -3.13 7.31 17.85
N TYR A 86 -2.14 6.63 17.25
CA TYR A 86 -2.06 6.50 15.80
C TYR A 86 -3.25 5.66 15.28
N PRO A 87 -4.02 6.15 14.29
CA PRO A 87 -5.19 5.45 13.79
C PRO A 87 -4.80 4.13 13.11
N ALA A 88 -5.29 3.01 13.63
CA ALA A 88 -5.11 1.68 13.06
C ALA A 88 -6.37 1.24 12.30
N CYS A 89 -6.59 1.81 11.12
CA CYS A 89 -7.75 1.52 10.28
C CYS A 89 -7.40 0.51 9.18
N PRO A 90 -8.21 -0.54 8.94
CA PRO A 90 -8.01 -1.45 7.82
C PRO A 90 -8.10 -0.74 6.47
N ILE A 91 -7.09 -0.93 5.64
CA ILE A 91 -7.03 -0.46 4.25
C ILE A 91 -7.24 -1.66 3.34
N ILE A 92 -8.31 -1.63 2.55
CA ILE A 92 -8.63 -2.66 1.56
C ILE A 92 -8.27 -2.13 0.17
N VAL A 93 -7.39 -2.85 -0.51
CA VAL A 93 -6.95 -2.60 -1.88
C VAL A 93 -7.53 -3.70 -2.76
N ARG A 94 -8.38 -3.34 -3.73
CA ARG A 94 -9.01 -4.28 -4.66
C ARG A 94 -8.44 -4.11 -6.06
N GLY A 95 -8.17 -5.22 -6.75
CA GLY A 95 -7.73 -5.17 -8.14
C GLY A 95 -8.71 -4.44 -9.04
N SER A 96 -10.02 -4.65 -8.86
CA SER A 96 -11.07 -3.94 -9.58
C SER A 96 -11.02 -2.41 -9.41
N ASP A 97 -10.73 -1.93 -8.20
CA ASP A 97 -10.69 -0.50 -7.89
C ASP A 97 -9.48 0.16 -8.56
N ILE A 98 -8.34 -0.55 -8.57
CA ILE A 98 -7.10 -0.10 -9.20
C ILE A 98 -7.27 -0.03 -10.71
N LEU A 99 -7.79 -1.09 -11.34
CA LEU A 99 -8.00 -1.13 -12.79
C LEU A 99 -8.95 -0.01 -13.24
N LYS A 100 -10.05 0.19 -12.51
CA LYS A 100 -10.97 1.29 -12.79
C LYS A 100 -10.29 2.66 -12.68
N GLN A 101 -9.40 2.85 -11.72
CA GLN A 101 -8.65 4.10 -11.55
C GLN A 101 -7.69 4.35 -12.72
N LEU A 102 -7.01 3.30 -13.18
CA LEU A 102 -6.10 3.33 -14.33
C LEU A 102 -6.85 3.60 -15.65
N ASP A 103 -7.98 2.93 -15.87
CA ASP A 103 -8.81 3.10 -17.07
C ASP A 103 -9.37 4.53 -17.21
N CYS A 104 -9.72 5.15 -16.08
CA CYS A 104 -10.20 6.53 -16.08
C CYS A 104 -9.10 7.57 -16.35
N ASN A 105 -7.84 7.12 -16.53
CA ASN A 105 -6.64 7.95 -16.62
C ASN A 105 -6.58 9.04 -15.53
N SER A 106 -7.19 8.73 -14.38
CA SER A 106 -7.35 9.66 -13.28
C SER A 106 -6.25 9.32 -12.29
N SER A 107 -5.21 10.14 -12.24
CA SER A 107 -4.15 10.08 -11.21
C SER A 107 -4.70 10.51 -9.83
N LYS A 108 -5.88 10.01 -9.46
CA LYS A 108 -6.57 10.39 -8.24
C LYS A 108 -5.92 9.66 -7.08
N THR A 109 -5.08 10.38 -6.35
CA THR A 109 -4.63 9.95 -5.03
C THR A 109 -5.85 9.70 -4.13
N LYS A 110 -6.01 8.46 -3.67
CA LYS A 110 -6.99 8.07 -2.68
C LYS A 110 -6.46 8.45 -1.30
N VAL A 111 -7.27 9.13 -0.50
CA VAL A 111 -6.92 9.54 0.85
C VAL A 111 -7.60 8.59 1.84
N TYR A 112 -6.81 7.85 2.60
CA TYR A 112 -7.29 6.93 3.64
C TYR A 112 -7.34 7.61 5.01
N GLN A 113 -6.39 8.52 5.28
CA GLN A 113 -6.34 9.30 6.51
C GLN A 113 -5.83 10.73 6.21
N ARG A 114 -6.43 11.74 6.85
CA ARG A 114 -6.05 13.16 6.75
C ARG A 114 -5.39 13.64 8.05
N GLY A 115 -4.74 14.80 8.01
CA GLY A 115 -4.14 15.46 9.17
C GLY A 115 -2.71 14.99 9.47
N ALA A 116 -2.36 14.98 10.77
CA ALA A 116 -1.02 14.63 11.25
C ALA A 116 -0.62 13.15 11.06
N TYR A 117 -1.58 12.30 10.71
CA TYR A 117 -1.41 10.86 10.44
C TYR A 117 -1.76 10.54 9.00
N GLY A 118 -1.40 11.40 8.05
CA GLY A 118 -1.83 11.26 6.68
C GLY A 118 -1.43 9.91 6.07
N ILE A 119 -2.39 9.28 5.39
CA ILE A 119 -2.20 8.06 4.62
C ILE A 119 -2.91 8.24 3.28
N THR A 120 -2.17 8.10 2.20
CA THR A 120 -2.69 8.16 0.84
C THR A 120 -2.29 6.92 0.07
N GLY A 121 -2.94 6.69 -1.06
CA GLY A 121 -2.43 5.74 -2.04
C GLY A 121 -2.87 6.08 -3.44
N HIS A 122 -2.15 5.54 -4.41
CA HIS A 122 -2.40 5.78 -5.82
C HIS A 122 -2.09 4.54 -6.65
N ALA A 123 -2.78 4.46 -7.78
CA ALA A 123 -2.62 3.38 -8.75
C ALA A 123 -1.58 3.76 -9.81
N GLU A 124 -0.76 2.80 -10.21
CA GLU A 124 0.23 2.88 -11.29
C GLU A 124 0.19 1.60 -12.14
N VAL A 125 0.73 1.65 -13.35
CA VAL A 125 0.93 0.47 -14.22
C VAL A 125 2.41 0.13 -14.23
N SER A 126 2.73 -1.15 -14.03
CA SER A 126 4.07 -1.69 -14.27
C SER A 126 4.05 -2.72 -15.39
N GLU A 127 5.23 -3.12 -15.87
CA GLU A 127 5.40 -4.18 -16.86
C GLU A 127 4.77 -5.52 -16.43
N ARG A 128 4.55 -5.74 -15.12
CA ARG A 128 4.01 -6.99 -14.56
C ARG A 128 2.53 -6.90 -14.19
N GLY A 129 1.89 -5.75 -14.37
CA GLY A 129 0.49 -5.53 -14.00
C GLY A 129 0.28 -4.28 -13.14
N PRO A 130 -0.93 -4.11 -12.57
CA PRO A 130 -1.29 -2.96 -11.76
C PRO A 130 -0.51 -2.94 -10.45
N VAL A 131 -0.05 -1.75 -10.10
CA VAL A 131 0.63 -1.45 -8.83
C VAL A 131 -0.23 -0.47 -8.06
N PHE A 132 -0.37 -0.70 -6.76
CA PHE A 132 -0.93 0.27 -5.85
C PHE A 132 0.13 0.62 -4.81
N VAL A 133 0.39 1.91 -4.64
CA VAL A 133 1.36 2.42 -3.69
C VAL A 133 0.59 3.13 -2.58
N ILE A 134 0.87 2.78 -1.33
CA ILE A 134 0.38 3.46 -0.14
C ILE A 134 1.54 4.22 0.48
N THR A 135 1.32 5.51 0.71
CA THR A 135 2.27 6.40 1.36
C THR A 135 1.68 6.82 2.71
N ALA A 136 2.38 6.47 3.78
CA ALA A 136 2.04 6.85 5.14
C ALA A 136 3.02 7.90 5.68
N GLY A 137 2.73 8.44 6.86
CA GLY A 137 3.62 9.42 7.51
C GLY A 137 3.69 10.75 6.76
N ILE A 138 2.69 11.07 5.94
CA ILE A 138 2.60 12.37 5.28
C ILE A 138 1.90 13.37 6.17
N TYR A 139 2.38 14.61 6.16
CA TYR A 139 1.67 15.71 6.79
C TYR A 139 0.66 16.24 5.77
N ASN A 140 -0.61 15.89 5.96
CA ASN A 140 -1.69 16.33 5.08
C ASN A 140 -2.66 17.25 5.84
N PRO A 141 -2.23 18.48 6.19
CA PRO A 141 -3.10 19.47 6.81
C PRO A 141 -4.14 19.88 5.76
N HIS A 142 -5.41 19.85 6.15
CA HIS A 142 -6.45 20.56 5.42
C HIS A 142 -6.36 22.03 5.75
#